data_AF-A0A7S2CSY5-F1
#
_entry.id   AF-A0A7S2CSY5-F1
#
_cell.length_a   1.000
_cell.length_b   1.000
_cell.length_c   1.000
_cell.angle_alpha   90.00
_cell.angle_beta   90.00
_cell.angle_gamma   90.00
#
_symmetry.space_group_name_H-M   'P 1'
#
loop_
_entity.id
_entity.type
_entity.pdbx_description
1 polymer ?
#
loop_
_entity_poly.entity_id
_entity_poly.type
_entity_poly.pdbx_seq_one_letter_code
_entity_poly.pdbx_strand_id
1 'polypeptide(L)'
;RFTALHTLELGNNLIGDAFPTDFSALVNLRFLHLEYNQLRGAVTRDVRSMKRLRVFDVKHNPGLSGQLPEDIIVEWQDQDYVALLNTSMSGYIASLCIDVPFCWKFMYDTHKDLTWATAADVPDIVDITLALAQSGR
;
A
#
# COMPACT_ATOMS: atom_id res chain seq x y z
N ARG A 1 -4.87 -23.17 5.65
CA ARG A 1 -4.41 -21.91 6.28
C ARG A 1 -2.90 -21.79 6.08
N PHE A 2 -2.45 -20.82 5.28
CA PHE A 2 -1.02 -20.63 4.96
C PHE A 2 -0.33 -19.73 6.00
N THR A 3 -0.38 -20.12 7.26
CA THR A 3 0.16 -19.33 8.38
C THR A 3 1.69 -19.28 8.39
N ALA A 4 2.38 -20.10 7.60
CA ALA A 4 3.83 -20.07 7.45
C ALA A 4 4.31 -19.23 6.24
N LEU A 5 3.38 -18.70 5.44
CA LEU A 5 3.73 -17.94 4.24
C LEU A 5 4.24 -16.54 4.63
N HIS A 6 5.43 -16.21 4.15
CA HIS A 6 6.08 -14.91 4.38
C HIS A 6 6.16 -14.06 3.11
N THR A 7 6.22 -14.70 1.96
CA THR A 7 6.36 -14.03 0.66
C THR A 7 5.35 -14.63 -0.30
N LEU A 8 4.62 -13.77 -1.00
CA LEU A 8 3.76 -14.13 -2.11
C LEU A 8 4.14 -13.27 -3.31
N GLU A 9 4.78 -13.90 -4.29
CA GLU A 9 5.23 -13.28 -5.53
C GLU A 9 4.39 -13.79 -6.69
N LEU A 10 3.47 -12.95 -7.17
CA LEU A 10 2.60 -13.22 -8.31
C LEU A 10 2.57 -12.05 -9.30
N GLY A 11 3.51 -11.11 -9.20
CA GLY A 11 3.64 -10.00 -10.13
C GLY A 11 3.92 -10.44 -11.56
N ASN A 12 3.59 -9.60 -12.53
CA ASN A 12 3.80 -9.85 -13.98
C ASN A 12 3.08 -11.11 -14.50
N ASN A 13 1.82 -11.27 -14.11
CA ASN A 13 0.96 -12.35 -14.58
C ASN A 13 -0.32 -11.79 -15.22
N LEU A 14 -1.24 -12.68 -15.61
CA LEU A 14 -2.54 -12.32 -16.20
C LEU A 14 -3.70 -12.56 -15.23
N ILE A 15 -3.47 -12.40 -13.92
CA ILE A 15 -4.49 -12.67 -12.91
C ILE A 15 -5.54 -11.57 -12.97
N GLY A 16 -6.76 -11.92 -13.40
CA GLY A 16 -7.89 -11.00 -13.61
C GLY A 16 -9.01 -11.10 -12.57
N ASP A 17 -8.79 -11.87 -11.50
CA ASP A 17 -9.78 -12.11 -10.46
C ASP A 17 -9.91 -10.94 -9.49
N ALA A 18 -10.93 -11.01 -8.64
CA ALA A 18 -11.12 -10.05 -7.57
C ALA A 18 -10.01 -10.18 -6.51
N PHE A 19 -9.59 -9.06 -5.91
CA PHE A 19 -8.69 -9.09 -4.76
C PHE A 19 -9.34 -9.91 -3.63
N PRO A 20 -8.74 -11.03 -3.21
CA PRO A 20 -9.41 -11.96 -2.30
C PRO A 20 -9.43 -11.41 -0.88
N THR A 21 -10.62 -11.40 -0.26
CA THR A 21 -10.83 -11.00 1.13
C THR A 21 -10.01 -11.83 2.13
N ASP A 22 -9.69 -13.06 1.76
CA ASP A 22 -8.95 -14.02 2.59
C ASP A 22 -7.45 -13.70 2.72
N PHE A 23 -6.90 -12.74 1.95
CA PHE A 23 -5.49 -12.33 2.12
C PHE A 23 -5.22 -11.74 3.50
N SER A 24 -6.23 -11.16 4.13
CA SER A 24 -6.21 -10.75 5.53
C SER A 24 -5.84 -11.90 6.49
N ALA A 25 -6.13 -13.15 6.13
CA ALA A 25 -5.79 -14.31 6.96
C ALA A 25 -4.29 -14.67 6.90
N LEU A 26 -3.51 -14.07 5.99
CA LEU A 26 -2.07 -14.28 5.86
C LEU A 26 -1.29 -13.39 6.86
N VAL A 27 -1.58 -13.55 8.15
CA VAL A 27 -1.06 -12.70 9.26
C VAL A 27 0.46 -12.72 9.46
N ASN A 28 1.17 -13.61 8.76
CA ASN A 28 2.63 -13.70 8.77
C ASN A 28 3.29 -13.26 7.46
N LEU A 29 2.49 -12.86 6.47
CA LEU A 29 3.00 -12.35 5.20
C LEU A 29 3.77 -11.05 5.44
N ARG A 30 4.94 -10.97 4.82
CA ARG A 30 5.85 -9.82 4.86
C ARG A 30 5.97 -9.17 3.50
N PHE A 31 5.94 -9.95 2.42
CA PHE A 31 6.14 -9.45 1.06
C PHE A 31 4.98 -9.91 0.17
N LEU A 32 4.19 -8.96 -0.32
CA LEU A 32 3.11 -9.20 -1.27
C LEU A 32 3.38 -8.43 -2.56
N HIS A 33 3.69 -9.17 -3.62
CA HIS A 33 3.96 -8.67 -4.96
C HIS A 33 2.88 -9.17 -5.91
N LEU A 34 1.98 -8.27 -6.32
CA LEU A 34 0.88 -8.53 -7.25
C LEU A 34 0.89 -7.53 -8.42
N GLU A 35 1.95 -6.76 -8.57
CA GLU A 35 2.08 -5.74 -9.60
C GLU A 35 1.94 -6.29 -11.02
N TYR A 36 1.53 -5.45 -11.97
CA TYR A 36 1.40 -5.83 -13.37
C TYR A 36 0.53 -7.08 -13.57
N ASN A 37 -0.69 -7.02 -13.05
CA ASN A 37 -1.76 -8.00 -13.25
C ASN A 37 -3.02 -7.30 -13.77
N GLN A 38 -4.15 -8.00 -13.75
CA GLN A 38 -5.47 -7.48 -14.13
C GLN A 38 -6.44 -7.54 -12.95
N LEU A 39 -5.91 -7.50 -11.72
CA LEU A 39 -6.72 -7.64 -10.50
C LEU A 39 -7.79 -6.56 -10.45
N ARG A 40 -8.96 -6.94 -9.92
CA ARG A 40 -10.14 -6.07 -9.85
C ARG A 40 -10.82 -6.10 -8.49
N GLY A 41 -11.79 -5.23 -8.30
CA GLY A 41 -12.57 -5.16 -7.07
C GLY A 41 -11.82 -4.44 -5.94
N ALA A 42 -12.42 -4.42 -4.76
CA ALA A 42 -11.95 -3.59 -3.66
C ALA A 42 -10.96 -4.31 -2.73
N VAL A 43 -9.84 -3.67 -2.42
CA VAL A 43 -9.06 -3.99 -1.21
C VAL A 43 -9.88 -3.52 0.00
N THR A 44 -10.30 -4.46 0.85
CA THR A 44 -11.13 -4.17 2.02
C THR A 44 -10.28 -3.73 3.22
N ARG A 45 -10.95 -3.17 4.24
CA ARG A 45 -10.32 -2.75 5.49
C ARG A 45 -9.55 -3.89 6.19
N ASP A 46 -9.88 -5.14 5.90
CA ASP A 46 -9.29 -6.32 6.54
C ASP A 46 -7.79 -6.48 6.28
N VAL A 47 -7.26 -5.82 5.23
CA VAL A 47 -5.81 -5.79 4.94
C VAL A 47 -4.99 -5.22 6.12
N ARG A 48 -5.61 -4.43 7.01
CA ARG A 48 -5.02 -3.96 8.27
C ARG A 48 -4.51 -5.08 9.18
N SER A 49 -5.08 -6.28 9.06
CA SER A 49 -4.73 -7.43 9.89
C SER A 49 -3.39 -8.06 9.50
N MET A 50 -2.86 -7.71 8.33
CA MET A 50 -1.55 -8.14 7.83
C MET A 50 -0.44 -7.33 8.49
N LYS A 51 -0.36 -7.32 9.83
CA LYS A 51 0.50 -6.44 10.64
C LYS A 51 2.01 -6.63 10.42
N ARG A 52 2.41 -7.74 9.80
CA ARG A 52 3.81 -8.06 9.50
C ARG A 52 4.22 -7.66 8.08
N LEU A 53 3.29 -7.07 7.33
CA LEU A 53 3.56 -6.68 5.96
C LEU A 53 4.61 -5.57 5.95
N ARG A 54 5.58 -5.74 5.07
CA ARG A 54 6.66 -4.79 4.77
C ARG A 54 6.57 -4.31 3.32
N VAL A 55 6.23 -5.29 2.49
CA VAL A 55 5.87 -5.35 1.07
C VAL A 55 4.40 -5.20 0.67
N PHE A 56 3.87 -4.06 0.20
CA PHE A 56 2.56 -4.06 -0.50
C PHE A 56 2.68 -3.45 -1.90
N ASP A 57 2.91 -4.30 -2.90
CA ASP A 57 3.08 -3.88 -4.29
C ASP A 57 1.92 -4.39 -5.14
N VAL A 58 1.00 -3.50 -5.47
CA VAL A 58 -0.19 -3.80 -6.30
C VAL A 58 -0.29 -2.86 -7.50
N LYS A 59 0.78 -2.13 -7.81
CA LYS A 59 0.81 -1.17 -8.92
C LYS A 59 0.45 -1.82 -10.25
N HIS A 60 -0.06 -1.04 -11.19
CA HIS A 60 -0.48 -1.51 -12.50
C HIS A 60 -1.54 -2.64 -12.41
N ASN A 61 -2.57 -2.38 -11.59
CA ASN A 61 -3.82 -3.15 -11.56
C ASN A 61 -4.99 -2.15 -11.69
N PRO A 62 -5.35 -1.73 -12.91
CA PRO A 62 -6.25 -0.58 -13.10
C PRO A 62 -7.66 -0.82 -12.55
N GLY A 63 -8.11 -2.09 -12.52
CA GLY A 63 -9.42 -2.47 -11.98
C GLY A 63 -9.47 -2.61 -10.46
N LEU A 64 -8.32 -2.55 -9.78
CA LEU A 64 -8.22 -2.66 -8.33
C LEU A 64 -8.62 -1.33 -7.69
N SER A 65 -9.55 -1.38 -6.75
CA SER A 65 -10.12 -0.22 -6.07
C SER A 65 -10.18 -0.44 -4.56
N GLY A 66 -10.90 0.42 -3.84
CA GLY A 66 -11.04 0.33 -2.39
C GLY A 66 -10.24 1.42 -1.68
N GLN A 67 -10.37 1.45 -0.35
CA GLN A 67 -9.79 2.50 0.48
C GLN A 67 -8.76 1.90 1.44
N LEU A 68 -7.52 2.41 1.41
CA LEU A 68 -6.61 2.16 2.52
C LEU A 68 -7.12 2.95 3.73
N PRO A 69 -7.49 2.27 4.84
CA PRO A 69 -8.07 2.93 5.98
C PRO A 69 -6.99 3.77 6.68
N GLU A 70 -7.34 4.94 7.19
CA GLU A 70 -6.38 5.86 7.81
C GLU A 70 -5.62 5.21 8.98
N ASP A 71 -6.29 4.34 9.75
CA ASP A 71 -5.68 3.63 10.87
C ASP A 71 -4.70 2.51 10.47
N ILE A 72 -4.54 2.23 9.17
CA ILE A 72 -3.59 1.20 8.71
C ILE A 72 -2.14 1.52 9.10
N ILE A 73 -1.78 2.81 9.21
CA ILE A 73 -0.42 3.25 9.59
C ILE A 73 -0.07 2.86 11.03
N VAL A 74 -1.08 2.71 11.89
CA VAL A 74 -0.89 2.24 13.26
C VAL A 74 -0.56 0.75 13.27
N GLU A 75 -1.09 0.00 12.29
CA GLU A 75 -0.96 -1.45 12.19
C GLU A 75 0.26 -1.89 11.36
N TRP A 76 0.64 -1.12 10.33
CA TRP A 76 1.76 -1.38 9.43
C TRP A 76 2.99 -0.56 9.81
N GLN A 77 3.59 -0.90 10.95
CA GLN A 77 4.71 -0.13 11.54
C GLN A 77 6.07 -0.42 10.88
N ASP A 78 6.24 -1.62 10.33
CA ASP A 78 7.51 -2.08 9.74
C ASP A 78 7.53 -1.99 8.20
N GLN A 79 6.74 -1.09 7.63
CA GLN A 79 6.53 -1.02 6.19
C GLN A 79 7.78 -0.51 5.45
N ASP A 80 8.28 -1.32 4.52
CA ASP A 80 9.38 -0.92 3.63
C ASP A 80 8.87 -0.12 2.43
N TYR A 81 7.73 -0.49 1.82
CA TYR A 81 7.02 0.37 0.89
C TYR A 81 5.61 -0.10 0.57
N VAL A 82 4.82 0.86 0.08
CA VAL A 82 3.52 0.64 -0.54
C VAL A 82 3.56 1.24 -1.94
N ALA A 83 3.13 0.48 -2.95
CA ALA A 83 3.07 0.93 -4.34
C ALA A 83 1.67 0.67 -4.92
N LEU A 84 0.95 1.76 -5.19
CA LEU A 84 -0.44 1.75 -5.68
C LEU A 84 -0.59 2.43 -7.05
N LEU A 85 0.52 2.79 -7.69
CA LEU A 85 0.52 3.49 -8.98
C LEU A 85 -0.33 2.75 -10.00
N ASN A 86 -1.15 3.50 -10.75
CA ASN A 86 -2.03 2.93 -11.78
C ASN A 86 -2.99 1.86 -11.21
N THR A 87 -3.69 2.25 -10.14
CA THR A 87 -4.86 1.57 -9.57
C THR A 87 -5.98 2.59 -9.36
N SER A 88 -7.19 2.13 -9.06
CA SER A 88 -8.33 2.96 -8.67
C SER A 88 -8.49 3.04 -7.13
N MET A 89 -7.41 2.79 -6.38
CA MET A 89 -7.39 2.88 -4.92
C MET A 89 -7.57 4.33 -4.46
N SER A 90 -8.33 4.54 -3.39
CA SER A 90 -8.66 5.85 -2.85
C SER A 90 -8.43 5.91 -1.34
N GLY A 91 -8.75 7.05 -0.73
CA GLY A 91 -8.47 7.35 0.68
C GLY A 91 -7.25 8.25 0.85
N TYR A 92 -7.15 8.85 2.03
CA TYR A 92 -6.15 9.87 2.32
C TYR A 92 -4.73 9.39 2.04
N ILE A 93 -4.28 8.31 2.70
CA ILE A 93 -2.93 7.76 2.50
C ILE A 93 -2.72 7.28 1.05
N ALA A 94 -3.71 6.64 0.44
CA ALA A 94 -3.60 6.20 -0.95
C ALA A 94 -3.41 7.40 -1.88
N SER A 95 -4.11 8.52 -1.65
CA SER A 95 -3.99 9.73 -2.43
C SER A 95 -2.62 10.41 -2.28
N LEU A 96 -2.02 10.38 -1.08
CA LEU A 96 -0.65 10.86 -0.88
C LEU A 96 0.40 10.02 -1.61
N CYS A 97 0.11 8.73 -1.80
CA CYS A 97 1.08 7.74 -2.26
C CYS A 97 0.81 7.18 -3.66
N ILE A 98 -0.18 7.72 -4.38
CA ILE A 98 -0.61 7.16 -5.67
C ILE A 98 0.48 7.26 -6.75
N ASP A 99 1.35 8.28 -6.68
CA ASP A 99 2.39 8.54 -7.70
C ASP A 99 3.83 8.27 -7.23
N VAL A 100 4.02 7.92 -5.95
CA VAL A 100 5.33 7.76 -5.32
C VAL A 100 5.52 6.32 -4.86
N PRO A 101 6.18 5.46 -5.66
CA PRO A 101 6.71 4.20 -5.15
C PRO A 101 7.57 4.52 -3.92
N PHE A 102 7.48 3.71 -2.86
CA PHE A 102 8.21 3.97 -1.60
C PHE A 102 7.71 5.12 -0.74
N CYS A 103 6.53 5.69 -1.04
CA CYS A 103 5.91 6.78 -0.28
C CYS A 103 5.97 6.57 1.25
N TRP A 104 5.60 5.38 1.73
CA TRP A 104 5.62 5.04 3.16
C TRP A 104 7.00 5.19 3.81
N LYS A 105 8.05 4.69 3.13
CA LYS A 105 9.43 4.73 3.61
C LYS A 105 10.02 6.11 3.48
N PHE A 106 9.70 6.78 2.38
CA PHE A 106 10.07 8.17 2.16
C PHE A 106 9.51 9.06 3.29
N MET A 107 8.22 8.92 3.60
CA MET A 107 7.55 9.63 4.70
C MET A 107 8.16 9.29 6.06
N TYR A 108 8.38 8.01 6.34
CA TYR A 108 9.01 7.56 7.60
C TYR A 108 10.45 8.08 7.75
N ASP A 109 11.27 8.03 6.70
CA ASP A 109 12.66 8.48 6.75
C ASP A 109 12.76 9.98 7.03
N THR A 110 11.80 10.74 6.51
CA THR A 110 11.68 12.19 6.67
C THR A 110 11.21 12.56 8.08
N HIS A 111 10.18 11.88 8.60
CA HIS A 111 9.51 12.28 9.84
C HIS A 111 9.85 11.44 11.07
N LYS A 112 10.59 10.34 10.91
CA LYS A 112 10.93 9.35 11.94
C LYS A 112 9.74 8.64 12.61
N ASP A 113 8.52 9.03 12.27
CA ASP A 113 7.26 8.34 12.53
C ASP A 113 6.21 8.66 11.45
N LEU A 114 5.05 7.99 11.54
CA LEU A 114 3.92 8.18 10.61
C LEU A 114 2.67 8.68 11.30
N THR A 115 2.76 9.14 12.56
CA THR A 115 1.57 9.51 13.36
C THR A 115 0.78 10.68 12.78
N TRP A 116 1.44 11.51 11.98
CA TRP A 116 0.83 12.64 11.27
C TRP A 116 -0.07 12.22 10.09
N ALA A 117 0.09 11.01 9.55
CA ALA A 117 -0.68 10.55 8.39
C ALA A 117 -2.11 10.08 8.73
N THR A 118 -2.52 10.19 10.01
CA THR A 118 -3.86 9.81 10.52
C THR A 118 -4.84 10.97 10.70
N ALA A 119 -4.53 12.22 10.37
CA ALA A 119 -5.43 13.34 10.65
C ALA A 119 -5.32 14.56 9.70
N ALA A 120 -6.41 15.33 9.63
CA ALA A 120 -6.80 16.35 8.65
C ALA A 120 -5.89 17.58 8.46
N ASP A 121 -4.74 17.65 9.12
CA ASP A 121 -3.77 18.73 8.94
C ASP A 121 -2.49 18.14 8.36
N VAL A 122 -2.51 17.97 7.04
CA VAL A 122 -1.31 17.64 6.28
C VAL A 122 -0.36 18.83 6.43
N PRO A 123 0.85 18.68 7.01
CA PRO A 123 1.81 19.76 6.93
C PRO A 123 2.15 19.98 5.45
N ASP A 124 2.39 21.23 5.02
CA ASP A 124 2.84 21.62 3.65
C ASP A 124 3.98 20.73 3.10
N ILE A 125 4.66 20.01 3.99
CA ILE A 125 5.72 19.07 3.72
C ILE A 125 5.32 17.88 2.84
N VAL A 126 4.04 17.49 2.78
CA VAL A 126 3.60 16.38 1.92
C VAL A 126 3.52 16.81 0.47
N ASP A 127 3.04 18.04 0.21
CA ASP A 127 3.07 18.63 -1.12
C ASP A 127 4.52 18.85 -1.59
N ILE A 128 5.41 19.28 -0.68
CA ILE A 128 6.85 19.43 -0.97
C ILE A 128 7.48 18.06 -1.28
N THR A 129 7.16 17.04 -0.49
CA THR A 129 7.61 15.66 -0.68
C THR A 129 7.16 15.09 -2.02
N LEU A 130 5.88 15.29 -2.36
CA LEU A 130 5.29 14.84 -3.62
C LEU A 130 5.96 15.55 -4.80
N ALA A 131 6.17 16.87 -4.70
CA ALA A 131 6.87 17.65 -5.72
C ALA A 131 8.34 17.23 -5.90
N LEU A 132 9.05 16.91 -4.81
CA LEU A 132 10.43 16.40 -4.87
C LEU A 132 10.50 15.00 -5.49
N ALA A 133 9.57 14.11 -5.17
CA ALA A 133 9.49 12.78 -5.77
C ALA A 133 9.13 12.82 -7.26
N GLN A 134 8.30 13.78 -7.68
CA GLN A 134 7.91 13.96 -9.08
C GLN A 134 8.98 14.70 -9.91
N SER A 135 9.75 15.62 -9.32
CA SER A 135 10.81 16.37 -10.01
C SER A 135 12.09 15.57 -10.26
N GLY A 136 12.24 14.39 -9.65
CA GLY A 136 13.33 13.44 -9.88
C GLY A 136 13.08 12.43 -11.01
N ARG A 137 12.01 12.58 -11.79
CA ARG A 137 11.78 11.86 -13.06
C ARG A 137 12.21 12.69 -14.25
#